data_AF-A0A7J5HFQ8-F1
#
_entry.id   AF-A0A7J5HFQ8-F1
#
_cell.length_a   1.000
_cell.length_b   1.000
_cell.length_c   1.000
_cell.angle_alpha   90.00
_cell.angle_beta   90.00
_cell.angle_gamma   90.00
#
_symmetry.space_group_name_H-M   'P 1'
#
loop_
_entity.id
_entity.type
_entity.pdbx_description
1 polymer ?
#
loop_
_entity_poly.entity_id
_entity_poly.type
_entity_poly.pdbx_seq_one_letter_code
_entity_poly.pdbx_strand_id
1 'polypeptide(L)'
;MAEKQDIAMNQFQIVTDADYVYVEKGNNQGKIKKSDFIDIVKRYITSVRFAGGIPDSDLNSIYKNEESGISIYSISAAILNSPATYSFCINIQRSGKGDVIASQRILQIVPDDNLVNLRTGKGDGEKIVYTSWRRI
;
A
#
# COMPACT_ATOMS: atom_id res chain seq x y z
N MET A 1 -6.38 -31.80 -44.33
CA MET A 1 -5.82 -31.23 -43.08
C MET A 1 -5.75 -29.74 -43.29
N ALA A 2 -6.48 -28.94 -42.51
CA ALA A 2 -6.36 -27.48 -42.59
C ALA A 2 -5.09 -27.08 -41.83
N GLU A 3 -4.16 -26.39 -42.51
CA GLU A 3 -3.00 -25.78 -41.86
C GLU A 3 -3.50 -24.76 -40.84
N LYS A 4 -3.02 -24.91 -39.60
CA LYS A 4 -3.29 -23.95 -38.53
C LYS A 4 -2.51 -22.68 -38.86
N GLN A 5 -3.18 -21.63 -39.35
CA GLN A 5 -2.58 -20.31 -39.51
C GLN A 5 -2.28 -19.75 -38.12
N ASP A 6 -1.03 -19.84 -37.69
CA ASP A 6 -0.54 -19.06 -36.56
C ASP A 6 -0.41 -17.61 -37.00
N ILE A 7 -1.25 -16.74 -36.42
CA ILE A 7 -1.19 -15.29 -36.64
C ILE A 7 -0.02 -14.76 -35.81
N ALA A 8 0.89 -14.05 -36.48
CA ALA A 8 2.01 -13.43 -35.79
C ALA A 8 1.49 -12.37 -34.79
N MET A 9 1.95 -12.44 -33.55
CA MET A 9 1.39 -11.68 -32.43
C MET A 9 1.47 -10.14 -32.61
N ASN A 10 2.35 -9.67 -33.49
CA ASN A 10 2.51 -8.27 -33.89
C ASN A 10 1.43 -7.77 -34.87
N GLN A 11 0.56 -8.64 -35.39
CA GLN A 11 -0.57 -8.26 -36.24
C GLN A 11 -1.84 -7.93 -35.44
N PHE A 12 -1.89 -8.24 -34.14
CA PHE A 12 -3.00 -7.84 -33.29
C PHE A 12 -2.92 -6.34 -32.98
N GLN A 13 -4.07 -5.67 -33.02
CA GLN A 13 -4.18 -4.29 -32.59
C GLN A 13 -3.79 -4.17 -31.10
N ILE A 14 -2.84 -3.29 -30.79
CA ILE A 14 -2.53 -2.95 -29.40
C ILE A 14 -3.65 -2.04 -28.89
N VAL A 15 -4.48 -2.56 -27.99
CA VAL A 15 -5.55 -1.81 -27.33
C VAL A 15 -5.06 -1.40 -25.94
N THR A 16 -4.89 -0.10 -25.71
CA THR A 16 -4.37 0.44 -24.42
C THR A 16 -5.45 1.06 -23.54
N ASP A 17 -6.64 1.27 -24.10
CA ASP A 17 -7.77 2.03 -23.57
C ASP A 17 -8.97 1.16 -23.16
N ALA A 18 -8.82 -0.17 -23.14
CA ALA A 18 -9.89 -1.07 -22.72
C ALA A 18 -10.32 -0.81 -21.26
N ASP A 19 -11.63 -0.72 -21.02
CA ASP A 19 -12.23 -0.51 -19.70
C ASP A 19 -12.17 -1.76 -18.80
N TYR A 20 -12.15 -2.94 -19.41
CA TYR A 20 -12.25 -4.23 -18.73
C TYR A 20 -11.23 -5.24 -19.25
N VAL A 21 -10.75 -6.09 -18.35
CA VAL A 21 -10.08 -7.35 -18.66
C VAL A 21 -11.13 -8.45 -18.53
N TYR A 22 -11.34 -9.21 -19.60
CA TYR A 22 -12.24 -10.37 -19.59
C TYR A 22 -11.44 -11.63 -19.32
N VAL A 23 -11.98 -12.51 -18.47
CA VAL A 23 -11.36 -13.76 -18.06
C VAL A 23 -12.36 -14.90 -18.21
N GLU A 24 -11.88 -16.06 -18.63
CA GLU A 24 -12.72 -17.27 -18.71
C GLU A 24 -13.02 -17.80 -17.30
N LYS A 25 -14.30 -18.06 -17.03
CA LYS A 25 -14.78 -18.65 -15.77
C LYS A 25 -15.69 -19.84 -16.09
N GLY A 26 -15.07 -20.98 -16.40
CA GLY A 26 -15.78 -22.17 -16.87
C GLY A 26 -16.39 -21.91 -18.24
N ASN A 27 -17.71 -22.09 -18.37
CA ASN A 27 -18.46 -21.78 -19.60
C ASN A 27 -19.04 -20.36 -19.62
N ASN A 28 -18.57 -19.47 -18.73
CA ASN A 28 -19.04 -18.10 -18.62
C ASN A 28 -17.86 -17.12 -18.65
N GLN A 29 -18.14 -15.89 -19.08
CA GLN A 29 -17.14 -14.83 -19.07
C GLN A 29 -17.25 -13.98 -17.80
N GLY A 30 -16.13 -13.80 -17.10
CA GLY A 30 -15.97 -12.80 -16.05
C GLY A 30 -15.38 -11.51 -16.63
N LYS A 31 -15.65 -10.38 -15.99
CA LYS A 31 -15.00 -9.10 -16.32
C LYS A 31 -14.46 -8.44 -15.06
N ILE A 32 -13.27 -7.86 -15.17
CA ILE A 32 -12.58 -7.09 -14.12
C ILE A 32 -12.37 -5.69 -14.68
N LYS A 33 -12.74 -4.64 -13.93
CA LYS A 33 -12.43 -3.27 -14.36
C LYS A 33 -10.92 -3.08 -14.40
N LYS A 34 -10.42 -2.28 -15.34
CA LYS A 34 -8.99 -1.95 -15.43
C LYS A 34 -8.44 -1.38 -14.12
N SER A 35 -9.23 -0.55 -13.40
CA SER A 35 -8.89 -0.04 -12.07
C SER A 35 -8.65 -1.17 -11.06
N ASP A 36 -9.57 -2.11 -10.98
CA ASP A 36 -9.53 -3.21 -10.03
C ASP A 36 -8.33 -4.13 -10.31
N PHE A 37 -8.05 -4.38 -11.60
CA PHE A 37 -6.86 -5.12 -12.01
C PHE A 37 -5.56 -4.42 -11.59
N ILE A 38 -5.45 -3.11 -11.82
CA ILE A 38 -4.28 -2.31 -11.41
C ILE A 38 -4.10 -2.38 -9.89
N ASP A 39 -5.17 -2.29 -9.11
CA ASP A 39 -5.11 -2.35 -7.64
C ASP A 39 -4.67 -3.73 -7.14
N ILE A 40 -5.16 -4.81 -7.77
CA ILE A 40 -4.70 -6.18 -7.53
C ILE A 40 -3.21 -6.28 -7.84
N VAL A 41 -2.78 -5.86 -9.02
CA VAL A 41 -1.37 -5.91 -9.46
C VAL A 41 -0.48 -5.14 -8.48
N LYS A 42 -0.84 -3.91 -8.11
CA LYS A 42 -0.09 -3.12 -7.11
C LYS A 42 -0.02 -3.83 -5.76
N ARG A 43 -1.14 -4.38 -5.28
CA ARG A 43 -1.20 -5.10 -4.00
C ARG A 43 -0.27 -6.33 -3.97
N TYR A 44 -0.19 -7.08 -5.06
CA TYR A 44 0.55 -8.35 -5.09
C TYR A 44 1.99 -8.23 -5.61
N ILE A 45 2.29 -7.26 -6.47
CA ILE A 45 3.63 -7.08 -7.03
C ILE A 45 4.49 -6.16 -6.16
N THR A 46 3.90 -5.22 -5.42
CA THR A 46 4.67 -4.29 -4.60
C THR A 46 4.61 -4.69 -3.11
N SER A 47 5.72 -5.20 -2.59
CA SER A 47 5.94 -5.35 -1.13
C SER A 47 5.91 -4.00 -0.39
N VAL A 48 5.95 -2.89 -1.14
CA VAL A 48 6.03 -1.50 -0.67
C VAL A 48 4.96 -0.68 -1.39
N ARG A 49 4.01 -0.12 -0.64
CA ARG A 49 2.96 0.77 -1.17
C ARG A 49 3.34 2.24 -0.95
N PHE A 50 3.15 3.09 -1.96
CA PHE A 50 3.25 4.54 -1.82
C PHE A 50 1.86 5.13 -1.66
N ALA A 51 1.53 5.60 -0.46
CA ALA A 51 0.15 5.92 -0.07
C ALA A 51 -0.15 7.44 -0.04
N GLY A 52 0.84 8.29 -0.32
CA GLY A 52 0.67 9.75 -0.32
C GLY A 52 0.73 10.34 1.09
N GLY A 53 -0.23 11.21 1.43
CA GLY A 53 -0.32 11.85 2.76
C GLY A 53 -0.82 10.91 3.86
N ILE A 54 -0.56 11.27 5.13
CA ILE A 54 -1.05 10.49 6.27
C ILE A 54 -2.57 10.53 6.35
N PRO A 55 -3.25 9.36 6.37
CA PRO A 55 -4.70 9.30 6.50
C PRO A 55 -5.16 9.80 7.87
N ASP A 56 -6.35 10.39 7.92
CA ASP A 56 -6.98 10.91 9.14
C ASP A 56 -6.17 11.97 9.89
N SER A 57 -5.11 12.51 9.27
CA SER A 57 -4.20 13.50 9.86
C SER A 57 -3.56 13.07 11.20
N ASP A 58 -3.49 11.77 11.46
CA ASP A 58 -2.90 11.18 12.68
C ASP A 58 -2.07 9.94 12.35
N LEU A 59 -0.78 9.96 12.69
CA LEU A 59 0.11 8.81 12.48
C LEU A 59 -0.32 7.56 13.26
N ASN A 60 -1.08 7.71 14.35
CA ASN A 60 -1.62 6.57 15.09
C ASN A 60 -2.77 5.88 14.34
N SER A 61 -3.32 6.47 13.28
CA SER A 61 -4.44 5.92 12.51
C SER A 61 -4.03 5.19 11.23
N ILE A 62 -2.73 5.11 10.91
CA ILE A 62 -2.24 4.41 9.71
C ILE A 62 -2.77 2.97 9.63
N TYR A 63 -2.83 2.26 10.76
CA TYR A 63 -3.23 0.85 10.79
C TYR A 63 -4.66 0.60 10.29
N LYS A 64 -5.51 1.62 10.35
CA LYS A 64 -6.89 1.57 9.86
C LYS A 64 -6.98 1.61 8.35
N ASN A 65 -5.90 1.97 7.66
CA ASN A 65 -5.89 2.31 6.24
C ASN A 65 -5.01 1.38 5.40
N GLU A 66 -4.11 0.63 6.02
CA GLU A 66 -3.13 -0.21 5.33
C GLU A 66 -3.35 -1.69 5.56
N GLU A 67 -3.07 -2.48 4.52
CA GLU A 67 -2.91 -3.93 4.66
C GLU A 67 -1.58 -4.28 5.34
N SER A 68 -1.37 -5.56 5.62
CA SER A 68 -0.06 -6.05 6.07
C SER A 68 1.04 -5.74 5.04
N GLY A 69 2.27 -5.56 5.52
CA GLY A 69 3.44 -5.21 4.71
C GLY A 69 3.99 -3.82 4.99
N ILE A 70 4.61 -3.22 3.97
CA ILE A 70 5.30 -1.93 4.06
C ILE A 70 4.49 -0.88 3.30
N SER A 71 4.26 0.28 3.93
CA SER A 71 3.75 1.47 3.26
C SER A 71 4.61 2.69 3.56
N ILE A 72 4.73 3.58 2.57
CA ILE A 72 5.51 4.81 2.63
C ILE A 72 4.57 5.98 2.42
N TYR A 73 4.70 6.97 3.29
CA TYR A 73 3.91 8.20 3.27
C TYR A 73 4.79 9.43 3.29
N SER A 74 4.38 10.47 2.57
CA SER A 74 4.89 11.83 2.71
C SER A 74 4.13 12.59 3.79
N ILE A 75 4.84 13.41 4.57
CA ILE A 75 4.29 14.34 5.55
C ILE A 75 4.67 15.75 5.09
N SER A 76 3.73 16.51 4.55
CA SER A 76 3.95 17.88 4.06
C SER A 76 3.27 18.96 4.91
N ALA A 77 2.67 18.59 6.04
CA ALA A 77 2.01 19.48 6.98
C ALA A 77 2.12 18.91 8.41
N ALA A 78 1.59 19.64 9.40
CA ALA A 78 1.45 19.13 10.76
C ALA A 78 0.50 17.93 10.80
N ILE A 79 0.97 16.83 11.39
CA ILE A 79 0.22 15.57 11.56
C ILE A 79 0.26 15.21 13.04
N LEU A 80 -0.88 14.80 13.59
CA LEU A 80 -0.97 14.39 14.99
C LEU A 80 -0.09 13.15 15.24
N ASN A 81 0.54 13.10 16.42
CA ASN A 81 1.46 12.04 16.83
C ASN A 81 2.73 11.90 15.96
N SER A 82 3.02 12.89 15.11
CA SER A 82 4.27 12.99 14.36
C SER A 82 5.29 13.89 15.05
N PRO A 83 6.57 13.46 15.17
CA PRO A 83 7.64 14.28 15.73
C PRO A 83 8.05 15.46 14.84
N ALA A 84 7.70 15.47 13.55
CA ALA A 84 8.16 16.49 12.61
C ALA A 84 7.20 16.71 11.44
N THR A 85 7.25 17.92 10.88
CA THR A 85 6.64 18.30 9.60
C THR A 85 7.64 18.15 8.45
N TYR A 86 7.18 18.10 7.20
CA TYR A 86 8.05 18.04 6.01
C TYR A 86 9.04 16.88 6.02
N SER A 87 8.50 15.66 6.09
CA SER A 87 9.26 14.43 6.24
C SER A 87 8.59 13.29 5.48
N PHE A 88 9.12 12.08 5.59
CA PHE A 88 8.38 10.89 5.17
C PHE A 88 8.44 9.82 6.24
N CYS A 89 7.44 8.93 6.27
CA CYS A 89 7.43 7.79 7.17
C CYS A 89 7.29 6.46 6.42
N ILE A 90 7.97 5.45 6.96
CA ILE A 90 7.82 4.06 6.57
C ILE A 90 7.04 3.37 7.68
N ASN A 91 5.87 2.85 7.32
CA ASN A 91 5.05 1.99 8.16
C ASN A 91 5.32 0.52 7.80
N ILE A 92 5.48 -0.31 8.82
CA ILE A 92 5.56 -1.77 8.72
C ILE A 92 4.46 -2.34 9.59
N GLN A 93 3.48 -2.99 8.97
CA GLN A 93 2.32 -3.55 9.64
C GLN A 93 2.28 -5.06 9.45
N ARG A 94 2.06 -5.80 10.53
CA ARG A 94 2.03 -7.27 10.49
C ARG A 94 0.65 -7.86 10.23
N SER A 95 -0.41 -7.11 10.55
CA SER A 95 -1.80 -7.51 10.38
C SER A 95 -2.49 -6.75 9.26
N GLY A 96 -3.68 -7.20 8.87
CA GLY A 96 -4.50 -6.52 7.86
C GLY A 96 -5.07 -5.20 8.36
N LYS A 97 -5.78 -4.52 7.45
CA LYS A 97 -6.41 -3.23 7.71
C LYS A 97 -7.34 -3.26 8.93
N GLY A 98 -7.10 -2.35 9.88
CA GLY A 98 -7.92 -2.17 11.08
C GLY A 98 -7.69 -3.22 12.18
N ASP A 99 -6.83 -4.21 11.96
CA ASP A 99 -6.54 -5.24 12.95
C ASP A 99 -5.62 -4.71 14.06
N VAL A 100 -6.11 -4.80 15.29
CA VAL A 100 -5.50 -4.27 16.53
C VAL A 100 -4.86 -5.34 17.40
N ILE A 101 -4.55 -6.52 16.84
CA ILE A 101 -3.92 -7.63 17.56
C ILE A 101 -2.40 -7.65 17.35
N ALA A 102 -1.94 -7.39 16.12
CA ALA A 102 -0.52 -7.49 15.80
C ALA A 102 0.27 -6.20 16.11
N SER A 103 1.59 -6.28 15.93
CA SER A 103 2.48 -5.13 16.12
C SER A 103 2.71 -4.36 14.82
N GLN A 104 3.00 -3.07 14.98
CA GLN A 104 3.38 -2.14 13.93
C GLN A 104 4.73 -1.50 14.26
N ARG A 105 5.48 -1.08 13.24
CA ARG A 105 6.67 -0.25 13.41
C ARG A 105 6.60 0.94 12.47
N ILE A 106 6.94 2.12 12.99
CA ILE A 106 6.96 3.36 12.19
C ILE A 106 8.36 3.98 12.32
N LEU A 107 8.95 4.27 11.16
CA LEU A 107 10.17 5.06 11.02
C LEU A 107 9.78 6.37 10.36
N GLN A 108 10.27 7.50 10.86
CA GLN A 108 10.10 8.80 10.24
C GLN A 108 11.47 9.43 10.02
N ILE A 109 11.75 9.75 8.76
CA ILE A 109 13.00 10.33 8.29
C ILE A 109 12.72 11.79 7.94
N VAL A 110 13.46 12.67 8.59
CA VAL A 110 13.32 14.12 8.46
C VAL A 110 14.53 14.62 7.66
N PRO A 111 14.34 15.24 6.48
CA PRO A 111 15.44 15.50 5.54
C PRO A 111 16.59 16.37 6.05
N ASP A 112 16.31 17.32 6.95
CA ASP A 112 17.29 18.22 7.57
C ASP A 112 17.81 17.69 8.91
N ASP A 113 17.47 16.45 9.26
CA ASP A 113 17.87 15.77 10.49
C ASP A 113 18.79 14.58 10.17
N ASN A 114 19.89 14.46 10.91
CA ASN A 114 20.82 13.34 10.75
C ASN A 114 20.37 12.07 11.49
N LEU A 115 19.21 12.10 12.15
CA LEU A 115 18.66 11.00 12.94
C LEU A 115 17.35 10.49 12.36
N VAL A 116 16.99 9.26 12.71
CA VAL A 116 15.71 8.66 12.35
C VAL A 116 14.83 8.55 13.59
N ASN A 117 13.57 8.98 13.48
CA ASN A 117 12.58 8.77 14.53
C ASN A 117 11.98 7.37 14.38
N LEU A 118 12.00 6.57 15.45
CA LEU A 118 11.48 5.22 15.49
C LEU A 118 10.47 5.07 16.63
N ARG A 119 9.38 4.35 16.37
CA ARG A 119 8.49 3.84 17.41
C ARG A 119 7.87 2.49 17.05
N THR A 120 7.36 1.80 18.06
CA THR A 120 6.62 0.54 17.90
C THR A 120 5.19 0.72 18.38
N GLY A 121 4.23 0.17 17.63
CA GLY A 121 2.87 -0.02 18.06
C GLY A 121 2.63 -1.49 18.44
N LYS A 122 1.94 -1.75 19.55
CA LYS A 122 1.49 -3.09 19.93
C LYS A 122 -0.01 -3.09 20.11
N GLY A 123 -0.68 -4.05 19.47
CA GLY A 123 -2.09 -4.30 19.68
C GLY A 123 -2.41 -4.77 21.10
N ASP A 124 -3.48 -4.23 21.69
CA ASP A 124 -4.04 -4.66 22.97
C ASP A 124 -5.41 -5.35 22.84
N GLY A 125 -5.91 -5.50 21.60
CA GLY A 125 -7.24 -6.04 21.30
C GLY A 125 -8.31 -4.98 21.08
N GLU A 126 -8.07 -3.73 21.47
CA GLU A 126 -8.98 -2.59 21.23
C GLU A 126 -8.34 -1.56 20.28
N LYS A 127 -7.03 -1.34 20.40
CA LYS A 127 -6.26 -0.36 19.63
C LYS A 127 -4.80 -0.78 19.48
N ILE A 128 -4.08 -0.02 18.66
CA ILE A 128 -2.62 -0.04 18.66
C ILE A 128 -2.10 0.97 19.70
N VAL A 129 -1.36 0.49 20.69
CA VAL A 129 -0.69 1.32 21.70
C VAL A 129 0.74 1.59 21.24
N TYR A 130 1.09 2.87 21.07
CA TYR A 130 2.41 3.28 20.60
C TYR A 130 3.35 3.64 21.74
N THR A 131 4.61 3.22 21.61
CA THR A 131 5.69 3.73 22.45
C THR A 131 5.97 5.20 22.13
N SER A 132 6.63 5.90 23.06
CA SER A 132 7.26 7.19 22.75
C SER A 132 8.24 7.05 21.58
N TRP A 133 8.45 8.16 20.87
CA TRP A 133 9.44 8.23 19.81
C TRP A 133 10.85 8.14 20.38
N ARG A 134 11.69 7.35 19.72
CA ARG A 134 13.13 7.24 19.97
C ARG A 134 13.88 7.73 18.74
N ARG A 135 14.90 8.55 18.93
CA ARG A 135 15.83 8.92 17.86
C ARG A 135 16.98 7.92 17.83
N ILE A 136 17.33 7.46 16.63
CA ILE A 136 18.43 6.53 16.36
C ILE A 136 19.35 7.07 15.28
#